data_AF-A0A5C3NTV4-F1
#
_entry.id   AF-A0A5C3NTV4-F1
#
_cell.length_a   1.000
_cell.length_b   1.000
_cell.length_c   1.000
_cell.angle_alpha   90.00
_cell.angle_beta   90.00
_cell.angle_gamma   90.00
#
_symmetry.space_group_name_H-M   'P 1'
#
loop_
_entity.id
_entity.type
_entity.pdbx_description
1 polymer ?
#
loop_
_entity_poly.entity_id
_entity_poly.type
_entity_poly.pdbx_seq_one_letter_code
_entity_poly.pdbx_strand_id
1 'polypeptide(L)'
;PHLSETLKERIIEWRHAQDMSAREIALLAGCSERTIYTVLRNHREYNQTSNPHARPAGRPRVLDQADLTYISSLIHANPTIYLDEIQEQLSEVRKTE
;
A
#
# COMPACT_ATOMS: atom_id res chain seq x y z
N PRO A 1 0.90 -0.91 13.39
CA PRO A 1 2.20 -0.20 13.35
C PRO A 1 2.99 -0.59 12.10
N HIS A 2 3.36 0.38 11.27
CA HIS A 2 4.26 0.13 10.14
C HIS A 2 5.68 -0.05 10.69
N LEU A 3 6.11 -1.31 10.81
CA LEU A 3 7.48 -1.65 11.20
C LEU A 3 8.40 -1.36 10.01
N SER A 4 9.57 -0.75 10.25
CA SER A 4 10.57 -0.56 9.20
C SER A 4 11.04 -1.91 8.67
N GLU A 5 11.37 -1.98 7.39
CA GLU A 5 11.84 -3.22 6.74
C GLU A 5 13.09 -3.76 7.45
N THR A 6 14.02 -2.87 7.77
CA THR A 6 15.25 -3.16 8.53
C THR A 6 14.98 -3.80 9.90
N LEU A 7 13.89 -3.42 10.58
CA LEU A 7 13.55 -4.00 11.88
C LEU A 7 12.94 -5.39 11.72
N LYS A 8 12.21 -5.65 10.64
CA LYS A 8 11.68 -6.99 10.35
C LYS A 8 12.80 -7.97 9.96
N GLU A 9 13.81 -7.52 9.23
CA GLU A 9 15.00 -8.31 8.92
C GLU A 9 15.74 -8.72 10.21
N ARG A 10 15.94 -7.78 11.14
CA ARG A 10 16.54 -8.08 12.45
C ARG A 10 15.72 -9.07 13.28
N ILE A 11 14.38 -9.01 13.21
CA ILE A 11 13.51 -10.00 13.88
C ILE A 11 13.76 -11.41 13.34
N ILE A 12 13.97 -11.54 12.03
CA ILE A 12 14.28 -12.83 11.38
C ILE A 12 15.66 -13.30 11.84
N GLU A 13 16.67 -12.44 11.86
CA GLU A 13 18.01 -12.76 12.35
C GLU A 13 18.00 -13.20 13.82
N TRP A 14 17.33 -12.47 14.71
CA TRP A 14 17.22 -12.83 16.13
C TRP A 14 16.54 -14.19 16.33
N ARG A 15 15.55 -14.52 15.49
CA ARG A 15 14.86 -15.81 15.58
C ARG A 15 15.71 -16.96 15.04
N HIS A 16 16.40 -16.78 13.91
CA HIS A 16 17.10 -17.88 13.22
C HIS A 16 18.56 -18.03 13.63
N ALA A 17 19.27 -16.94 13.90
CA ALA A 17 20.68 -16.97 14.28
C ALA A 17 20.91 -17.04 15.80
N GLN A 18 19.99 -16.49 16.59
CA GLN A 18 20.13 -16.38 18.06
C GLN A 18 19.10 -17.21 18.85
N ASP A 19 18.21 -17.95 18.16
CA ASP A 19 17.13 -18.79 18.72
C ASP A 19 16.28 -18.08 19.81
N MET A 20 16.15 -16.76 19.71
CA MET A 20 15.44 -15.97 20.73
C MET A 20 13.95 -16.26 20.71
N SER A 21 13.31 -16.20 21.87
CA SER A 21 11.87 -16.38 21.97
C SER A 21 11.13 -15.17 21.35
N ALA A 22 9.93 -15.40 20.82
CA ALA A 22 9.10 -14.32 20.27
C ALA A 22 8.80 -13.23 21.31
N ARG A 23 8.77 -13.58 22.60
CA ARG A 23 8.54 -12.64 23.70
C ARG A 23 9.74 -11.72 23.95
N GLU A 24 10.95 -12.25 23.92
CA GLU A 24 12.18 -11.44 24.05
C GLU A 24 12.34 -10.51 22.85
N ILE A 25 12.07 -11.03 21.65
CA ILE A 25 12.09 -10.22 20.42
C ILE A 25 11.01 -9.12 20.49
N ALA A 26 9.83 -9.40 21.04
CA ALA A 26 8.75 -8.42 21.22
C ALA A 26 9.19 -7.27 22.13
N LEU A 27 9.84 -7.60 23.24
CA LEU A 27 10.37 -6.63 24.19
C LEU A 27 11.47 -5.77 23.56
N LEU A 28 12.41 -6.39 22.83
CA LEU A 28 13.52 -5.68 22.17
C LEU A 28 13.06 -4.80 21.01
N ALA A 29 12.12 -5.27 20.20
CA ALA A 29 11.58 -4.54 19.06
C ALA A 29 10.51 -3.50 19.47
N GLY A 30 10.05 -3.51 20.72
CA GLY A 30 8.96 -2.65 21.20
C GLY A 30 7.63 -2.90 20.49
N CYS A 31 7.38 -4.13 20.04
CA CYS A 31 6.18 -4.51 19.30
C CYS A 31 5.45 -5.71 19.94
N SER A 32 4.24 -6.00 19.48
CA SER A 32 3.47 -7.14 19.99
C SER A 32 3.99 -8.46 19.42
N GLU A 33 3.90 -9.54 20.20
CA GLU A 33 4.24 -10.90 19.74
C GLU A 33 3.48 -11.29 18.45
N ARG A 34 2.23 -10.83 18.31
CA ARG A 34 1.44 -11.02 17.08
C ARG A 34 2.14 -10.45 15.85
N THR A 35 2.80 -9.31 15.97
CA THR A 35 3.55 -8.68 14.87
C THR A 35 4.72 -9.55 14.47
N ILE A 36 5.46 -10.09 15.44
CA ILE A 36 6.58 -11.00 15.20
C ILE A 36 6.13 -12.28 14.50
N TYR A 37 5.08 -12.94 15.00
CA TYR A 37 4.55 -14.13 14.33
C TYR A 37 4.08 -13.83 12.91
N THR A 38 3.54 -12.64 12.65
CA THR A 38 3.15 -12.22 11.30
C THR A 38 4.37 -12.08 10.38
N VAL A 39 5.44 -11.44 10.85
CA VAL A 39 6.70 -11.28 10.10
C VAL A 39 7.35 -12.64 9.85
N LEU A 40 7.47 -13.48 10.88
CA LEU A 40 8.05 -14.82 10.76
C LEU A 40 7.24 -15.73 9.81
N ARG A 41 5.90 -15.62 9.86
CA ARG A 41 5.02 -16.33 8.92
C ARG A 41 5.25 -15.85 7.49
N ASN A 42 5.27 -14.54 7.25
CA ASN A 42 5.51 -13.99 5.91
C ASN A 42 6.89 -14.43 5.37
N HIS A 43 7.91 -14.43 6.22
CA HIS A 43 9.25 -14.91 5.85
C HIS A 43 9.23 -16.40 5.47
N ARG A 44 8.54 -17.23 6.24
CA ARG A 44 8.41 -18.67 5.96
C ARG A 44 7.64 -18.97 4.67
N GLU A 45 6.57 -18.22 4.40
CA GLU A 45 5.66 -18.48 3.27
C GLU A 45 6.15 -17.85 1.96
N TYR A 46 6.75 -16.65 2.03
CA TYR A 46 7.08 -15.85 0.85
C TYR A 46 8.57 -15.48 0.74
N ASN A 47 9.42 -15.89 1.69
CA ASN A 47 10.82 -15.42 1.82
C ASN A 47 10.94 -13.88 1.83
N GLN A 48 9.90 -13.20 2.30
CA GLN A 48 9.81 -11.74 2.36
C GLN A 48 9.27 -11.32 3.72
N THR A 49 9.69 -10.14 4.19
CA THR A 49 9.21 -9.65 5.49
C THR A 49 7.79 -9.09 5.41
N SER A 50 7.35 -8.74 4.20
CA SER A 50 6.00 -8.27 3.86
C SER A 50 5.27 -9.31 3.01
N ASN A 51 3.94 -9.26 3.03
CA ASN A 51 3.14 -10.11 2.17
C ASN A 51 3.15 -9.52 0.73
N PRO A 52 3.71 -10.20 -0.27
CA PRO A 52 3.73 -9.72 -1.66
C PRO A 52 2.33 -9.65 -2.29
N HIS A 53 1.38 -10.42 -1.78
CA HIS A 53 -0.01 -10.45 -2.24
C HIS A 53 -0.92 -9.55 -1.41
N ALA A 54 -0.36 -8.71 -0.53
CA ALA A 54 -1.14 -7.72 0.18
C ALA A 54 -1.79 -6.79 -0.83
N ARG A 55 -3.13 -6.83 -0.89
CA ARG A 55 -3.88 -5.87 -1.70
C ARG A 55 -3.79 -4.51 -1.02
N PRO A 56 -3.55 -3.43 -1.78
CA PRO A 56 -3.66 -2.08 -1.24
C PRO A 56 -5.05 -1.92 -0.63
N ALA A 57 -5.11 -1.27 0.53
CA ALA A 57 -6.39 -1.00 1.17
C ALA A 57 -7.22 -0.06 0.29
N GLY A 58 -8.50 -0.40 0.09
CA GLY A 58 -9.45 0.42 -0.66
C GLY A 58 -9.81 -0.12 -2.04
N ARG A 59 -10.69 0.63 -2.72
CA ARG A 59 -11.14 0.33 -4.09
C ARG A 59 -10.13 0.89 -5.10
N PRO A 60 -9.80 0.17 -6.19
CA PRO A 60 -9.05 0.74 -7.30
C PRO A 60 -9.66 2.06 -7.77
N ARG A 61 -8.81 3.04 -8.11
CA ARG A 61 -9.26 4.33 -8.64
C ARG A 61 -9.92 4.11 -10.00
N VAL A 62 -11.06 4.75 -10.22
CA VAL A 62 -11.79 4.72 -11.51
C VAL A 62 -11.20 5.72 -12.51
N LEU A 63 -10.58 6.79 -12.00
CA LEU A 63 -9.86 7.78 -12.78
C LEU A 63 -8.37 7.46 -12.76
N ASP A 64 -7.76 7.47 -13.94
CA ASP A 64 -6.32 7.39 -14.13
C ASP A 64 -5.68 8.78 -14.09
N GLN A 65 -4.36 8.84 -14.30
CA GLN A 65 -3.63 10.09 -14.26
C GLN A 65 -3.91 11.00 -15.46
N ALA A 66 -4.20 10.43 -16.64
CA ALA A 66 -4.53 11.18 -17.84
C ALA A 66 -5.90 11.86 -17.70
N ASP A 67 -6.90 11.16 -17.16
CA ASP A 67 -8.21 11.71 -16.82
C ASP A 67 -8.07 12.91 -15.87
N LEU A 68 -7.23 12.78 -14.84
CA LEU A 68 -7.02 13.85 -13.86
C LEU A 68 -6.39 15.09 -14.53
N THR A 69 -5.41 14.89 -15.41
CA THR A 69 -4.79 15.98 -16.17
C THR A 69 -5.81 16.64 -17.11
N TYR A 70 -6.65 15.85 -17.79
CA TYR A 70 -7.70 16.36 -18.65
C TYR A 70 -8.73 17.19 -17.87
N ILE A 71 -9.27 16.64 -16.77
CA ILE A 71 -10.23 17.35 -15.90
C ILE A 71 -9.62 18.66 -15.37
N SER A 72 -8.35 18.63 -14.95
CA SER A 72 -7.67 19.84 -14.49
C SER A 72 -7.58 20.90 -15.58
N SER A 73 -7.23 20.50 -16.82
CA SER A 73 -7.17 21.43 -17.96
C SER A 73 -8.53 22.00 -18.31
N LEU A 74 -9.59 21.20 -18.20
CA LEU A 74 -10.96 21.60 -18.48
C LEU A 74 -11.47 22.63 -17.47
N ILE A 75 -11.21 22.42 -16.18
CA ILE A 75 -11.54 23.38 -15.12
C ILE A 75 -10.74 24.68 -15.28
N HIS A 76 -9.47 24.59 -15.70
CA HIS A 76 -8.68 25.79 -15.99
C HIS A 76 -9.19 26.58 -17.19
N ALA A 77 -9.68 25.91 -18.23
CA ALA A 77 -10.26 26.56 -19.41
C ALA A 77 -11.65 27.15 -19.14
N ASN A 78 -12.47 26.46 -18.34
CA ASN A 78 -13.80 26.92 -17.93
C ASN A 78 -14.04 26.63 -16.44
N PRO A 79 -13.77 27.61 -15.55
CA PRO A 79 -13.98 27.44 -14.11
C PRO A 79 -15.45 27.30 -13.68
N THR A 80 -16.40 27.60 -14.56
CA THR A 80 -17.85 27.52 -14.27
C THR A 80 -18.49 26.21 -14.69
N ILE A 81 -17.69 25.28 -15.22
CA ILE A 81 -18.19 23.97 -15.68
C ILE A 81 -18.75 23.15 -14.51
N TYR A 82 -19.89 22.50 -14.76
CA TYR A 82 -20.54 21.63 -13.79
C TYR A 82 -19.96 20.21 -13.82
N LEU A 83 -20.21 19.45 -12.75
CA LEU A 83 -19.64 18.11 -12.60
C LEU A 83 -20.18 17.12 -13.64
N ASP A 84 -21.46 17.20 -13.96
CA ASP A 84 -22.11 16.39 -14.99
C ASP A 84 -21.56 16.69 -16.38
N GLU A 85 -21.29 17.97 -16.69
CA GLU A 85 -20.63 18.36 -17.94
C GLU A 85 -19.21 17.80 -18.05
N ILE A 86 -18.43 17.83 -16.96
CA ILE A 86 -17.10 17.19 -16.90
C ILE A 86 -17.24 15.68 -17.17
N GLN A 87 -18.23 15.03 -16.57
CA GLN A 87 -18.45 13.60 -16.73
C GLN A 87 -18.84 13.24 -18.17
N GLU A 88 -19.71 14.02 -18.80
CA GLU A 88 -20.11 13.84 -20.20
C GLU A 88 -18.90 13.99 -21.12
N GLN A 89 -18.13 15.07 -20.99
CA GLN A 89 -16.95 15.31 -21.81
C GLN A 89 -15.88 14.22 -21.62
N LEU A 90 -15.60 13.81 -20.38
CA LEU A 90 -14.65 12.73 -20.12
C LEU A 90 -15.13 11.41 -20.72
N SER A 91 -16.43 11.13 -20.70
CA SER A 91 -17.01 9.92 -21.30
C SER A 91 -16.90 9.91 -22.82
N GLU A 92 -17.01 11.07 -23.47
CA GLU A 92 -16.85 11.20 -24.93
C GLU A 92 -15.39 11.03 -25.35
N VAL A 93 -14.44 11.60 -24.60
CA VAL A 93 -13.00 11.44 -24.85
C VAL A 93 -12.59 9.97 -24.72
N ARG A 94 -13.04 9.28 -23.67
CA ARG A 94 -12.73 7.86 -23.47
C ARG A 94 -13.35 6.91 -24.52
N LYS A 95 -14.38 7.32 -25.27
CA LYS A 95 -14.96 6.53 -26.37
C LYS A 95 -14.21 6.70 -27.69
N THR A 96 -13.47 7.79 -27.83
CA THR A 96 -12.76 8.14 -29.07
C THR A 96 -11.33 7.60 -29.11
N GLU A 97 -10.84 7.03 -28.00
CA GLU A 97 -9.62 6.21 -27.90
C GLU A 97 -9.91 4.70 -28.09
#